data_AF-A0A6P0JX53-F1
#
_entry.id   AF-A0A6P0JX53-F1
#
_cell.length_a   1.000
_cell.length_b   1.000
_cell.length_c   1.000
_cell.angle_alpha   90.00
_cell.angle_beta   90.00
_cell.angle_gamma   90.00
#
_symmetry.space_group_name_H-M   'P 1'
#
loop_
_entity.id
_entity.type
_entity.pdbx_description
1 polymer ?
#
loop_
_entity_poly.entity_id
_entity_poly.type
_entity_poly.pdbx_seq_one_letter_code
_entity_poly.pdbx_strand_id
1 'polypeptide(L)'
;DRLTLLNLATPEQLQQLETNAREINQHLKTVFDECGVILVDFKLEFGLDAQNQLYLADEISPDTCRLWDKTETDPQKRVLDKDRFRQDLGQVEAAYQSIQERVLNWISRFS
;
A
#
# COMPACT_ATOMS: atom_id res chain seq x y z
N ASP A 1 4.75 -22.95 -6.42
CA ASP A 1 4.24 -24.29 -6.03
C ASP A 1 2.73 -24.31 -5.76
N ARG A 2 2.23 -23.75 -4.66
CA ARG A 2 0.78 -23.83 -4.33
C ARG A 2 -0.14 -23.09 -5.33
N LEU A 3 0.25 -21.91 -5.81
CA LEU A 3 -0.51 -21.15 -6.80
C LEU A 3 -0.64 -21.89 -8.13
N THR A 4 0.44 -22.56 -8.55
CA THR A 4 0.49 -23.40 -9.74
C THR A 4 -0.37 -24.65 -9.56
N LEU A 5 -0.34 -25.30 -8.39
CA LEU A 5 -1.17 -26.48 -8.09
C LEU A 5 -2.67 -26.17 -8.10
N LEU A 6 -3.04 -24.95 -7.69
CA LEU A 6 -4.43 -24.49 -7.69
C LEU A 6 -4.87 -23.88 -9.04
N ASN A 7 -3.98 -23.84 -10.04
CA ASN A 7 -4.21 -23.21 -11.35
C ASN A 7 -4.74 -21.77 -11.25
N LEU A 8 -4.26 -20.99 -10.27
CA LEU A 8 -4.71 -19.62 -10.04
C LEU A 8 -4.03 -18.59 -10.95
N ALA A 9 -2.85 -18.92 -11.47
CA ALA A 9 -2.09 -18.07 -12.40
C ALA A 9 -1.11 -18.91 -13.22
N THR A 10 -0.85 -18.50 -14.46
CA THR A 10 0.21 -19.09 -15.29
C THR A 10 1.60 -18.67 -14.77
N PRO A 11 2.69 -19.39 -15.11
CA PRO A 11 4.05 -18.97 -14.76
C PRO A 11 4.39 -17.56 -15.27
N GLU A 12 3.91 -17.20 -16.46
CA GLU A 12 4.09 -15.87 -17.03
C GLU A 12 3.34 -14.80 -16.22
N GLN A 13 2.08 -15.05 -15.84
CA GLN A 13 1.31 -14.16 -14.98
C GLN A 13 1.96 -14.00 -13.60
N LEU A 14 2.50 -15.09 -13.02
CA LEU A 14 3.22 -15.03 -11.74
C LEU A 14 4.46 -14.14 -11.83
N GLN A 15 5.22 -14.24 -12.92
CA GLN A 15 6.36 -13.37 -13.16
C GLN A 15 5.93 -11.90 -13.31
N GLN A 16 4.86 -11.64 -14.07
CA GLN A 16 4.31 -10.29 -14.22
C GLN A 16 3.82 -9.72 -12.88
N LEU A 17 3.13 -10.51 -12.06
CA LEU A 17 2.70 -10.15 -10.72
C LEU A 17 3.89 -9.72 -9.84
N GLU A 18 4.98 -10.51 -9.86
CA GLU A 18 6.18 -10.21 -9.08
C GLU A 18 6.86 -8.92 -9.55
N THR A 19 7.05 -8.77 -10.86
CA THR A 19 7.64 -7.55 -11.44
C THR A 19 6.82 -6.33 -11.09
N ASN A 20 5.51 -6.37 -11.34
CA ASN A 20 4.62 -5.24 -11.05
C ASN A 20 4.61 -4.92 -9.55
N ALA A 21 4.57 -5.92 -8.67
CA ALA A 21 4.60 -5.69 -7.23
C ALA A 21 5.91 -5.00 -6.77
N ARG A 22 7.04 -5.35 -7.37
CA ARG A 22 8.34 -4.72 -7.06
C ARG A 22 8.42 -3.28 -7.55
N GLU A 23 7.90 -3.00 -8.74
CA GLU A 23 7.83 -1.64 -9.29
C GLU A 23 6.89 -0.76 -8.46
N ILE A 24 5.69 -1.26 -8.15
CA ILE A 24 4.73 -0.58 -7.26
C ILE A 24 5.36 -0.30 -5.90
N ASN A 25 6.06 -1.28 -5.30
CA ASN A 25 6.79 -1.07 -4.05
C ASN A 25 7.78 0.10 -4.15
N GLN A 26 8.56 0.17 -5.24
CA GLN A 26 9.52 1.26 -5.43
C GLN A 26 8.83 2.64 -5.53
N HIS A 27 7.74 2.72 -6.30
CA HIS A 27 6.97 3.95 -6.44
C HIS A 27 6.32 4.36 -5.11
N LEU A 28 5.59 3.45 -4.45
CA LEU A 28 4.90 3.76 -3.20
C LEU A 28 5.87 4.14 -2.08
N LYS A 29 7.01 3.42 -1.94
CA LYS A 29 8.04 3.81 -0.97
C LYS A 29 8.56 5.22 -1.22
N THR A 30 8.75 5.60 -2.49
CA THR A 30 9.24 6.94 -2.84
C THR A 30 8.20 8.00 -2.48
N VAL A 31 6.94 7.80 -2.90
CA VAL A 31 5.84 8.74 -2.61
C VAL A 31 5.61 8.90 -1.11
N PHE A 32 5.50 7.80 -0.36
CA PHE A 32 5.29 7.88 1.08
C PHE A 32 6.48 8.49 1.82
N ASP A 33 7.73 8.20 1.40
CA ASP A 33 8.91 8.81 2.01
C ASP A 33 8.91 10.34 1.87
N GLU A 34 8.55 10.84 0.68
CA GLU A 34 8.37 12.27 0.42
C GLU A 34 7.19 12.89 1.20
N CYS A 35 6.19 12.08 1.55
CA CYS A 35 5.09 12.47 2.44
C CYS A 35 5.48 12.43 3.93
N GLY A 36 6.72 12.08 4.27
CA GLY A 36 7.15 11.89 5.66
C GLY A 36 6.54 10.66 6.33
N VAL A 37 6.26 9.62 5.54
CA VAL A 37 5.64 8.36 5.97
C VAL A 37 6.54 7.19 5.58
N ILE A 38 6.73 6.25 6.50
CA ILE A 38 7.41 4.98 6.25
C ILE A 38 6.36 3.98 5.79
N LEU A 39 6.51 3.47 4.56
CA LEU A 39 5.77 2.29 4.10
C LEU A 39 6.47 1.03 4.63
N VAL A 40 5.82 0.36 5.59
CA VAL A 40 6.35 -0.86 6.22
C VAL A 40 6.12 -2.06 5.32
N ASP A 41 4.89 -2.23 4.85
CA ASP A 41 4.44 -3.20 3.85
C ASP A 41 3.03 -2.84 3.36
N PHE A 42 2.56 -3.59 2.38
CA PHE A 42 1.25 -3.42 1.78
C PHE A 42 0.77 -4.72 1.11
N LYS A 43 -0.52 -4.80 0.84
CA LYS A 43 -1.18 -5.87 0.07
C LYS A 43 -1.65 -5.31 -1.27
N LEU A 44 -1.41 -6.03 -2.36
CA LEU A 44 -1.99 -5.74 -3.67
C LEU A 44 -2.95 -6.85 -4.08
N GLU A 45 -3.96 -6.46 -4.85
CA GLU A 45 -4.80 -7.39 -5.59
C GLU A 45 -4.73 -7.06 -7.08
N PHE A 46 -4.70 -8.10 -7.91
CA PHE A 46 -4.64 -7.97 -9.35
C PHE A 46 -5.82 -8.68 -9.98
N GLY A 47 -6.35 -8.10 -11.05
CA GLY A 47 -7.43 -8.66 -11.85
C GLY A 47 -6.99 -8.89 -13.29
N LEU A 48 -7.72 -9.74 -13.99
CA LEU A 48 -7.62 -9.91 -15.43
C LEU A 48 -8.81 -9.23 -16.10
N ASP A 49 -8.58 -8.51 -17.19
CA ASP A 49 -9.65 -8.00 -18.03
C ASP A 49 -10.24 -9.09 -18.96
N ALA A 50 -11.18 -8.71 -19.83
CA ALA A 50 -11.80 -9.61 -20.80
C ALA A 50 -10.82 -10.13 -21.88
N GLN A 51 -9.64 -9.52 -21.99
CA GLN A 51 -8.57 -9.88 -22.91
C GLN A 51 -7.44 -10.67 -22.20
N ASN A 52 -7.63 -11.06 -20.93
CA ASN A 52 -6.63 -11.70 -20.07
C ASN A 52 -5.39 -10.83 -19.78
N GLN A 53 -5.51 -9.51 -19.86
CA GLN A 53 -4.45 -8.58 -19.46
C GLN A 53 -4.51 -8.34 -17.94
N LEU A 54 -3.35 -8.34 -17.30
CA LEU A 54 -3.20 -8.21 -15.85
C LEU A 54 -3.17 -6.73 -15.44
N TYR A 55 -4.05 -6.35 -14.52
CA TYR A 55 -4.14 -5.00 -13.98
C TYR A 55 -4.07 -5.00 -12.47
N LEU A 56 -3.45 -3.96 -11.90
CA LEU A 56 -3.62 -3.64 -10.49
C LEU A 56 -5.08 -3.24 -10.24
N ALA A 57 -5.67 -3.81 -9.19
CA ALA A 57 -7.06 -3.59 -8.80
C ALA A 57 -7.15 -3.22 -7.31
N ASP A 58 -8.36 -3.31 -6.76
CA ASP A 58 -8.68 -2.98 -5.35
C ASP A 58 -8.25 -1.55 -4.99
N GLU A 59 -7.66 -1.35 -3.81
CA GLU A 59 -7.31 -0.04 -3.27
C GLU A 59 -5.89 0.03 -2.70
N ILE A 60 -5.32 1.24 -2.73
CA ILE A 60 -4.10 1.59 -2.01
C ILE A 60 -4.51 2.60 -0.93
N SER A 61 -4.63 2.12 0.30
CA SER A 61 -5.19 2.89 1.41
C SER A 61 -4.47 2.54 2.73
N PRO A 62 -4.71 3.29 3.83
CA PRO A 62 -4.26 2.87 5.17
C PRO A 62 -4.90 1.55 5.65
N ASP A 63 -5.90 1.02 4.93
CA ASP A 63 -6.47 -0.31 5.18
C ASP A 63 -5.62 -1.43 4.60
N THR A 64 -4.97 -1.19 3.44
CA THR A 64 -4.14 -2.16 2.71
C THR A 64 -2.64 -1.94 2.87
N CYS A 65 -2.21 -0.82 3.44
CA CYS A 65 -0.81 -0.45 3.69
C CYS A 65 -0.54 -0.26 5.19
N ARG A 66 0.60 -0.74 5.69
CA ARG A 66 1.13 -0.35 7.01
C ARG A 66 2.01 0.89 6.87
N LEU A 67 1.59 1.97 7.53
CA LEU A 67 2.09 3.32 7.33
C LEU A 67 2.48 3.90 8.69
N TRP A 68 3.75 4.26 8.84
CA TRP A 68 4.23 4.89 10.07
C TRP A 68 4.67 6.32 9.83
N ASP A 69 4.38 7.22 10.76
CA ASP A 69 4.98 8.55 10.78
C ASP A 69 6.50 8.42 10.89
N LYS A 70 7.24 9.07 9.98
CA LYS A 70 8.70 8.99 9.91
C LYS A 70 9.40 9.75 11.05
N THR A 71 8.72 10.71 11.67
CA THR A 71 9.26 11.60 12.71
C THR A 71 8.90 11.17 14.13
N GLU A 72 7.87 10.34 14.29
CA GLU A 72 7.44 9.82 15.59
C GLU A 72 8.23 8.55 15.94
N THR A 73 8.83 8.56 17.14
CA THR A 73 9.66 7.48 17.64
C THR A 73 8.90 6.54 18.57
N ASP A 74 7.79 7.00 19.15
CA ASP A 74 6.88 6.20 19.95
C ASP A 74 6.22 5.12 19.07
N PRO A 75 6.38 3.82 19.40
CA PRO A 75 5.89 2.72 18.55
C PRO A 75 4.38 2.71 18.31
N GLN A 76 3.59 3.27 19.22
CA GLN A 76 2.12 3.31 19.13
C GLN A 76 1.64 4.59 18.45
N LYS A 77 2.24 5.74 18.77
CA LYS A 77 1.82 7.02 18.18
C LYS A 77 2.16 7.11 16.70
N ARG A 78 3.25 6.49 16.25
CA ARG A 78 3.66 6.52 14.84
C ARG A 78 2.72 5.77 13.91
N VAL A 79 1.84 4.89 14.40
CA VAL A 79 0.96 4.08 13.54
C VAL A 79 -0.11 4.97 12.92
N LEU A 80 -0.16 5.03 11.58
CA LEU A 80 -1.10 5.84 10.81
C LEU A 80 -2.08 5.02 9.95
N ASP A 81 -2.13 3.70 10.18
CA ASP A 81 -2.90 2.74 9.40
C ASP A 81 -3.92 1.96 10.24
N LYS A 82 -4.57 0.95 9.63
CA LYS A 82 -5.58 0.09 10.25
C LYS A 82 -5.11 -0.62 11.53
N ASP A 83 -3.80 -0.75 11.76
CA ASP A 83 -3.27 -1.27 13.01
C ASP A 83 -3.69 -0.42 14.23
N ARG A 84 -4.04 0.86 14.06
CA ARG A 84 -4.65 1.65 15.13
C ARG A 84 -5.95 1.05 15.65
N PHE A 85 -6.77 0.50 14.75
CA PHE A 85 -7.98 -0.22 15.12
C PHE A 85 -7.64 -1.60 15.69
N ARG A 86 -6.76 -2.37 15.02
CA ARG A 86 -6.41 -3.74 15.43
C ARG A 86 -5.76 -3.82 16.83
N GLN A 87 -5.09 -2.75 17.24
CA GLN A 87 -4.35 -2.68 18.51
C GLN A 87 -5.01 -1.72 19.52
N ASP A 88 -6.26 -1.30 19.30
CA ASP A 88 -7.01 -0.41 20.20
C ASP A 88 -6.30 0.91 20.54
N LEU A 89 -5.54 1.49 19.59
CA LEU A 89 -4.76 2.73 19.77
C LEU A 89 -5.61 4.01 19.62
N GLY A 90 -6.89 3.87 19.24
CA GLY A 90 -7.82 4.99 19.01
C GLY A 90 -7.42 5.89 17.83
N GLN A 91 -8.16 6.98 17.60
CA GLN A 91 -7.85 8.02 16.59
C GLN A 91 -7.65 7.50 15.15
N VAL A 92 -8.40 6.46 14.76
CA VAL A 92 -8.28 5.84 13.42
C VAL A 92 -8.59 6.85 12.32
N GLU A 93 -9.72 7.56 12.42
CA GLU A 93 -10.12 8.57 11.42
C GLU A 93 -9.08 9.69 11.27
N ALA A 94 -8.55 10.19 12.39
CA ALA A 94 -7.54 11.26 12.38
C ALA A 94 -6.24 10.81 11.70
N ALA A 95 -5.83 9.56 11.89
CA ALA A 95 -4.68 9.01 11.19
C ALA A 95 -4.91 8.93 9.67
N TYR A 96 -6.11 8.53 9.24
CA TYR A 96 -6.44 8.40 7.82
C TYR A 96 -6.53 9.78 7.17
N GLN A 97 -7.12 10.76 7.85
CA GLN A 97 -7.11 12.17 7.43
C GLN A 97 -5.68 12.71 7.30
N SER A 98 -4.78 12.39 8.25
CA SER A 98 -3.38 12.81 8.16
C SER A 98 -2.67 12.23 6.92
N ILE A 99 -2.91 10.95 6.59
CA ILE A 99 -2.37 10.36 5.36
C ILE A 99 -2.95 11.05 4.12
N GLN A 100 -4.26 11.26 4.09
CA GLN A 100 -4.93 11.94 2.98
C GLN A 100 -4.35 13.35 2.75
N GLU A 101 -4.22 14.16 3.80
CA GLU A 101 -3.65 15.51 3.73
C GLU A 101 -2.21 15.49 3.20
N ARG A 102 -1.36 14.58 3.70
CA ARG A 102 0.03 14.45 3.25
C ARG A 102 0.11 14.10 1.77
N VAL A 103 -0.71 13.15 1.31
CA VAL A 103 -0.76 12.73 -0.10
C VAL A 103 -1.29 13.87 -0.99
N LEU A 104 -2.35 14.57 -0.58
CA LEU A 104 -2.88 15.71 -1.35
C LEU A 104 -1.86 16.85 -1.46
N ASN A 105 -1.17 17.16 -0.37
CA ASN A 105 -0.08 18.15 -0.36
C ASN A 105 1.09 17.73 -1.24
N TRP A 106 1.39 16.43 -1.32
CA TRP A 106 2.41 15.91 -2.23
C TRP A 106 1.97 16.08 -3.70
N ILE A 107 0.73 15.73 -4.04
CA ILE A 107 0.18 15.88 -5.40
C ILE A 107 0.20 17.35 -5.84
N SER A 108 -0.14 18.29 -4.95
CA SER A 108 -0.17 19.72 -5.29
C SER A 108 1.19 20.33 -5.63
N ARG A 109 2.31 19.60 -5.43
CA ARG A 109 3.65 20.05 -5.84
C ARG A 109 3.87 19.95 -7.36
N PHE A 110 2.99 19.24 -8.07
CA PHE A 110 3.10 18.97 -9.51
C PHE A 110 2.02 19.67 -10.35
N SER A 111 1.11 20.41 -9.69
CA SER A 111 0.06 21.24 -10.30
C SER A 111 0.46 22.70 -10.31
#